data_AF-A0A0B3B733-F1
#
_entry.id   AF-A0A0B3B733-F1
#
_cell.length_a   1.000
_cell.length_b   1.000
_cell.length_c   1.000
_cell.angle_alpha   90.00
_cell.angle_beta   90.00
_cell.angle_gamma   90.00
#
_symmetry.space_group_name_H-M   'P 1'
#
loop_
_entity.id
_entity.type
_entity.pdbx_description
1 polymer ?
#
loop_
_entity_poly.entity_id
_entity_poly.type
_entity_poly.pdbx_seq_one_letter_code
_entity_poly.pdbx_strand_id
1 'polypeptide(L)'
;MVKLMKVPKSIFRQTGDEKIHVENLMEKFFVNTKKYVQSKLKGDEDHYFKIKSASFSYGSRQVNSDNIVTYVEFRERYIIAGIFETRTAFNDLQFTFFRDLSCLEKPISQ
;
A
#
# COMPACT_ATOMS: atom_id res chain seq x y z
N MET A 1 24.90 0.86 8.39
CA MET A 1 24.24 1.41 7.18
C MET A 1 23.23 0.38 6.68
N VAL A 2 21.93 0.59 6.89
CA VAL A 2 20.90 -0.39 6.49
C VAL A 2 20.58 -0.18 5.02
N LYS A 3 20.84 -1.20 4.19
CA LYS A 3 20.38 -1.21 2.80
C LYS A 3 18.87 -1.36 2.80
N LEU A 4 18.13 -0.26 2.62
CA LEU A 4 16.70 -0.31 2.30
C LEU A 4 16.52 -1.22 1.09
N MET A 5 15.75 -2.30 1.24
CA MET A 5 15.36 -3.10 0.07
C MET A 5 14.62 -2.18 -0.90
N LYS A 6 15.07 -2.08 -2.16
CA LYS A 6 14.30 -1.41 -3.20
C LYS A 6 13.00 -2.18 -3.39
N VAL A 7 11.95 -1.66 -2.79
CA VAL A 7 10.60 -2.15 -3.03
C VAL A 7 10.16 -1.54 -4.36
N PRO A 8 9.70 -2.32 -5.33
CA PRO A 8 9.19 -1.75 -6.56
C PRO A 8 8.01 -0.85 -6.23
N LYS A 9 8.05 0.40 -6.71
CA LYS A 9 6.84 1.13 -7.09
C LYS A 9 6.30 0.39 -8.32
N SER A 10 5.61 -0.72 -8.12
CA SER A 10 5.08 -1.52 -9.22
C SER A 10 3.71 -0.99 -9.62
N ILE A 11 3.48 -0.93 -10.92
CA ILE A 11 2.18 -0.70 -11.51
C ILE A 11 1.71 -2.05 -12.07
N PHE A 12 0.55 -2.51 -11.63
CA PHE A 12 -0.12 -3.67 -12.18
C PHE A 12 -1.35 -3.20 -12.96
N ARG A 13 -1.58 -3.72 -14.16
CA ARG A 13 -2.77 -3.42 -14.96
C ARG A 13 -3.55 -4.71 -15.14
N GLN A 14 -4.82 -4.69 -14.77
CA GLN A 14 -5.70 -5.82 -14.91
C GLN A 14 -6.58 -5.65 -16.15
N THR A 15 -6.53 -6.63 -17.06
CA THR A 15 -7.43 -6.73 -18.22
C THR A 15 -8.14 -8.10 -18.16
N GLY A 16 -9.44 -8.15 -17.83
CA GLY A 16 -10.21 -9.41 -17.78
C GLY A 16 -10.23 -10.14 -16.41
N ASP A 17 -10.42 -11.48 -16.44
CA ASP A 17 -10.72 -12.39 -15.31
C ASP A 17 -9.62 -12.57 -14.24
N GLU A 18 -8.58 -11.74 -14.23
CA GLU A 18 -7.41 -11.88 -13.34
C GLU A 18 -7.65 -11.41 -11.87
N LYS A 19 -8.92 -11.28 -11.44
CA LYS A 19 -9.27 -10.65 -10.16
C LYS A 19 -8.66 -11.37 -8.95
N ILE A 20 -8.69 -12.70 -8.97
CA ILE A 20 -8.13 -13.55 -7.90
C ILE A 20 -6.62 -13.37 -7.78
N HIS A 21 -5.91 -13.11 -8.89
CA HIS A 21 -4.47 -12.92 -8.87
C HIS A 21 -4.09 -11.60 -8.18
N VAL A 22 -4.86 -10.54 -8.43
CA VAL A 22 -4.63 -9.22 -7.85
C VAL A 22 -4.90 -9.22 -6.35
N GLU A 23 -6.03 -9.77 -5.90
CA GLU A 23 -6.39 -9.82 -4.47
C GLU A 23 -5.28 -10.53 -3.65
N ASN A 24 -4.78 -11.66 -4.13
CA ASN A 24 -3.66 -12.38 -3.52
C ASN A 24 -2.36 -11.56 -3.47
N LEU A 25 -2.10 -10.75 -4.50
CA LEU A 25 -0.91 -9.91 -4.57
C LEU A 25 -1.01 -8.72 -3.60
N MET A 26 -2.19 -8.12 -3.46
CA MET A 26 -2.49 -7.07 -2.49
C MET A 26 -2.32 -7.56 -1.05
N GLU A 27 -2.90 -8.72 -0.72
CA GLU A 27 -2.78 -9.30 0.63
C GLU A 27 -1.31 -9.60 0.97
N LYS A 28 -0.59 -10.28 0.07
CA LYS A 28 0.84 -10.57 0.25
C LYS A 28 1.67 -9.31 0.43
N PHE A 29 1.34 -8.23 -0.28
CA PHE A 29 2.04 -6.94 -0.17
C PHE A 29 1.94 -6.35 1.25
N PHE A 30 0.74 -6.30 1.83
CA PHE A 30 0.55 -5.77 3.18
C PHE A 30 1.13 -6.70 4.25
N VAL A 31 0.90 -8.01 4.14
CA VAL A 31 1.44 -9.01 5.08
C VAL A 31 2.97 -8.97 5.12
N ASN A 32 3.62 -8.93 3.95
CA ASN A 32 5.09 -8.86 3.87
C ASN A 32 5.64 -7.57 4.47
N THR A 33 4.93 -6.45 4.28
CA THR A 33 5.33 -5.16 4.86
C THR A 33 5.24 -5.18 6.38
N LYS A 34 4.12 -5.68 6.93
CA LYS A 34 3.93 -5.84 8.37
C LYS A 34 5.00 -6.74 8.99
N LYS A 35 5.21 -7.94 8.43
CA LYS A 35 6.25 -8.88 8.89
C LYS A 35 7.65 -8.25 8.89
N TYR A 36 7.97 -7.48 7.86
CA TYR A 36 9.25 -6.78 7.78
C TYR A 36 9.41 -5.76 8.91
N VAL A 37 8.42 -4.89 9.13
CA VAL A 37 8.44 -3.88 10.21
C VAL A 37 8.56 -4.55 11.58
N GLN A 38 7.75 -5.58 11.84
CA GLN A 38 7.79 -6.36 13.10
C GLN A 38 9.16 -6.97 13.36
N SER A 39 9.81 -7.53 12.32
CA SER A 39 11.15 -8.10 12.42
C SER A 39 12.22 -7.08 12.81
N LYS A 40 12.03 -5.80 12.45
CA LYS A 40 13.00 -4.72 12.73
C LYS A 40 12.83 -4.14 14.12
N LEU A 41 11.61 -4.11 14.62
CA LEU A 41 11.28 -3.48 15.90
C LEU A 41 11.26 -4.46 17.08
N LYS A 42 11.55 -5.75 16.83
CA LYS A 42 11.72 -6.80 17.87
C LYS A 42 10.57 -6.88 18.87
N GLY A 43 9.32 -6.72 18.43
CA GLY A 43 8.17 -6.89 19.32
C GLY A 43 6.98 -5.97 19.09
N ASP A 44 6.80 -5.41 17.89
CA ASP A 44 5.57 -4.67 17.64
C ASP A 44 4.38 -5.62 17.45
N GLU A 45 3.44 -5.48 18.38
CA GLU A 45 2.17 -6.18 18.37
C GLU A 45 1.29 -5.76 17.19
N ASP A 46 0.40 -6.67 16.79
CA ASP A 46 -0.51 -6.51 15.67
C ASP A 46 -1.42 -5.28 15.79
N HIS A 47 -1.72 -4.83 17.01
CA HIS A 47 -2.57 -3.68 17.27
C HIS A 47 -1.99 -2.34 16.78
N TYR A 48 -0.68 -2.26 16.53
CA TYR A 48 -0.05 -1.07 15.97
C TYR A 48 -0.27 -0.91 14.47
N PHE A 49 -0.81 -1.92 13.79
CA PHE A 49 -1.08 -1.89 12.36
C PHE A 49 -2.58 -1.78 12.09
N LYS A 50 -2.98 -0.75 11.36
CA LYS A 50 -4.37 -0.55 10.94
C LYS A 50 -4.44 -0.47 9.42
N ILE A 51 -5.26 -1.32 8.80
CA ILE A 51 -5.56 -1.22 7.37
C ILE A 51 -6.75 -0.28 7.23
N LYS A 52 -6.62 0.73 6.37
CA LYS A 52 -7.66 1.71 6.07
C LYS A 52 -7.87 1.78 4.56
N SER A 53 -9.08 2.13 4.16
CA SER A 53 -9.43 2.38 2.76
C SER A 53 -10.21 3.67 2.63
N ALA A 54 -9.97 4.42 1.55
CA ALA A 54 -10.70 5.65 1.26
C ALA A 54 -10.93 5.76 -0.25
N SER A 55 -12.12 6.19 -0.64
CA SER A 55 -12.40 6.60 -2.02
C SER A 55 -11.99 8.05 -2.22
N PHE A 56 -11.49 8.37 -3.41
CA PHE A 56 -11.22 9.75 -3.81
C PHE A 56 -11.61 9.97 -5.26
N SER A 57 -12.38 11.02 -5.50
CA SER A 57 -12.75 11.48 -6.84
C SER A 57 -11.89 12.69 -7.19
N TYR A 58 -11.25 12.66 -8.37
CA TYR A 58 -10.56 13.84 -8.88
C TYR A 58 -11.54 14.62 -9.76
N GLY A 59 -11.71 15.92 -9.48
CA GLY A 59 -12.76 16.78 -10.06
C GLY A 59 -12.62 17.12 -11.54
N SER A 60 -11.96 16.31 -12.37
CA SER A 60 -11.95 16.51 -13.82
C SER A 60 -13.14 15.81 -14.46
N ARG A 61 -14.05 16.61 -15.04
CA ARG A 61 -15.35 16.27 -15.67
C ARG A 61 -15.36 15.16 -16.75
N GLN A 62 -14.29 14.38 -16.95
CA GLN A 62 -14.15 13.50 -18.12
C GLN A 62 -13.83 12.04 -17.83
N VAL A 63 -13.61 11.62 -16.57
CA VAL A 63 -13.34 10.21 -16.27
C VAL A 63 -14.08 9.83 -14.99
N ASN A 64 -14.94 8.80 -15.08
CA ASN A 64 -15.51 8.12 -13.91
C ASN A 64 -14.36 7.48 -13.12
N SER A 65 -13.72 8.27 -12.27
CA SER A 65 -12.56 7.86 -11.49
C SER A 65 -13.02 7.52 -10.08
N ASP A 66 -13.72 6.40 -9.93
CA ASP A 66 -13.92 5.77 -8.62
C ASP A 66 -12.58 5.17 -8.19
N ASN A 67 -11.66 6.04 -7.77
CA ASN A 67 -10.35 5.61 -7.31
C ASN A 67 -10.45 5.26 -5.83
N ILE A 68 -9.77 4.18 -5.46
CA ILE A 68 -9.71 3.69 -4.10
C ILE A 68 -8.24 3.69 -3.68
N VAL A 69 -7.95 4.16 -2.48
CA VAL A 69 -6.67 3.94 -1.83
C VAL A 69 -6.87 3.03 -0.63
N THR A 70 -6.11 1.94 -0.57
CA THR A 70 -6.03 1.07 0.60
C THR A 70 -4.62 1.14 1.16
N TYR A 71 -4.46 1.39 2.46
CA TYR A 71 -3.15 1.63 3.06
C TYR A 71 -3.02 1.04 4.47
N VAL A 72 -1.78 0.78 4.87
CA VAL A 72 -1.40 0.31 6.21
C VAL A 72 -0.83 1.48 6.99
N GLU A 73 -1.51 1.84 8.05
CA GLU A 73 -1.06 2.77 9.07
C GLU A 73 -0.34 2.01 10.18
N PHE A 74 0.77 2.57 10.65
CA PHE A 74 1.59 2.06 11.74
C PHE A 74 1.67 3.10 12.87
N ARG A 75 1.37 2.67 14.11
CA ARG A 75 1.35 3.50 15.33
C ARG A 75 0.54 4.80 15.17
N GLU A 76 -0.55 4.75 14.43
CA GLU A 76 -1.47 5.88 14.18
C GLU A 76 -0.80 7.13 13.58
N ARG A 77 0.41 6.98 13.02
CA ARG A 77 1.25 8.11 12.62
C ARG A 77 1.89 7.95 11.25
N TYR A 78 2.22 6.72 10.87
CA TYR A 78 3.01 6.46 9.67
C TYR A 78 2.22 5.64 8.67
N ILE A 79 2.06 6.12 7.45
CA ILE A 79 1.57 5.30 6.34
C ILE A 79 2.77 4.56 5.78
N ILE A 80 2.82 3.24 5.98
CA ILE A 80 4.01 2.44 5.64
C ILE A 80 3.87 1.66 4.33
N ALA A 81 2.64 1.46 3.87
CA ALA A 81 2.33 0.85 2.59
C ALA A 81 0.96 1.28 2.11
N GLY A 82 0.74 1.29 0.79
CA GLY A 82 -0.57 1.47 0.22
C GLY A 82 -0.66 1.07 -1.24
N ILE A 83 -1.89 0.99 -1.71
CA ILE A 83 -2.30 0.54 -3.03
C ILE A 83 -3.31 1.54 -3.53
N PHE A 84 -3.05 2.15 -4.68
CA PHE A 84 -4.00 2.98 -5.40
C PHE A 84 -4.63 2.16 -6.52
N GLU A 85 -5.94 1.97 -6.42
CA GLU A 85 -6.77 1.40 -7.46
C GLU A 85 -7.32 2.57 -8.28
N THR A 86 -6.96 2.61 -9.55
CA THR A 86 -7.32 3.69 -10.46
C THR A 86 -7.95 3.13 -11.72
N ARG A 87 -9.00 3.77 -12.21
CA ARG A 87 -9.64 3.38 -13.46
C ARG A 87 -9.08 4.23 -14.60
N THR A 88 -8.58 3.58 -15.64
CA THR A 88 -8.05 4.26 -16.83
C THR A 88 -9.19 4.75 -17.74
N ALA A 89 -8.87 5.60 -18.71
CA ALA A 89 -9.82 6.07 -19.72
C ALA A 89 -10.43 4.93 -20.56
N PHE A 90 -9.77 3.77 -20.63
CA PHE A 90 -10.24 2.58 -21.34
C PHE A 90 -11.00 1.60 -20.44
N ASN A 91 -11.40 2.03 -19.23
CA ASN A 91 -12.11 1.22 -18.24
C ASN A 91 -11.29 0.08 -17.61
N ASP A 92 -9.96 0.05 -17.82
CA ASP A 92 -9.08 -0.90 -17.14
C ASP A 92 -8.78 -0.47 -15.71
N LEU A 93 -8.56 -1.45 -14.83
CA LEU A 93 -8.08 -1.22 -13.47
C LEU A 93 -6.55 -1.23 -13.43
N GLN A 94 -6.00 -0.16 -12.86
CA GLN A 94 -4.57 0.00 -12.62
C GLN A 94 -4.32 0.09 -11.10
N PHE A 95 -3.44 -0.76 -10.60
CA PHE A 95 -3.03 -0.84 -9.21
C PHE A 95 -1.62 -0.30 -9.07
N THR A 96 -1.44 0.74 -8.26
CA THR A 96 -0.13 1.33 -7.96
C THR A 96 0.25 1.03 -6.52
N PHE A 97 1.34 0.30 -6.32
CA PHE A 97 1.82 -0.10 -5.00
C PHE A 97 2.91 0.87 -4.52
N PHE A 98 2.83 1.30 -3.27
CA PHE A 98 3.87 2.11 -2.64
C PHE A 98 4.16 1.64 -1.22
N ARG A 99 5.42 1.77 -0.79
CA ARG A 99 5.88 1.44 0.55
C ARG A 99 6.87 2.49 1.02
N ASP A 100 6.65 3.01 2.22
CA ASP A 100 7.51 3.98 2.89
C ASP A 100 7.92 3.45 4.26
N LEU A 101 9.19 3.10 4.41
CA LEU A 101 9.75 2.56 5.64
C LEU A 101 10.69 3.55 6.33
N SER A 102 10.63 4.83 5.97
CA SER A 102 11.43 5.89 6.58
C SER A 102 11.18 6.03 8.08
N CYS A 103 10.04 5.56 8.58
CA CYS A 103 9.75 5.47 10.02
C CYS A 103 10.72 4.56 10.78
N LEU A 104 11.42 3.63 10.11
CA LEU A 104 12.42 2.77 10.70
C LEU A 104 13.82 3.40 10.77
N GLU A 105 14.05 4.47 10.00
CA GLU A 105 15.35 5.16 9.96
C GLU A 105 15.45 6.28 10.99
N LYS A 106 14.30 6.75 11.50
CA LYS A 106 14.27 7.73 12.57
C LYS A 106 14.62 7.02 13.89
N PRO A 107 15.60 7.51 14.66
CA PRO A 107 15.79 7.01 16.02
C PRO A 107 14.47 7.19 16.76
N ILE A 108 13.95 6.09 17.30
CA ILE A 108 12.80 6.13 18.18
C ILE A 108 13.30 6.84 19.42
N SER A 109 13.06 8.14 19.52
CA SER A 109 13.22 8.87 20.78
C SER A 109 12.33 8.18 21.80
N GLN A 110 12.96 7.45 22.72
CA GLN A 110 12.31 6.90 23.91
C GLN A 110 11.94 8.03 24.86
#